data_AF-A0A953LNB2-F1
#
_entry.id   AF-A0A953LNB2-F1
#
_cell.length_a   1.000
_cell.length_b   1.000
_cell.length_c   1.000
_cell.angle_alpha   90.00
_cell.angle_beta   90.00
_cell.angle_gamma   90.00
#
_symmetry.space_group_name_H-M   'P 1'
#
loop_
_entity.id
_entity.type
_entity.pdbx_description
1 polymer ?
#
loop_
_entity_poly.entity_id
_entity_poly.type
_entity_poly.pdbx_seq_one_letter_code
_entity_poly.pdbx_strand_id
1 'polypeptide(L)'
;FKCIVPFKNRDGSEMKKPERRPLAEGKVRFVGDPVVCVVAETLLQAKDAAEAISVDIDPLPAVTLASDGAKPGAPQLYDDVPGNLALDYHFGDTEKVAAAFASAAHVTTLSLRNTRVVVNAMEPRAAIADYDKAKDHFTLHTGCQGAFGMKGQLVDILGVKPEQVRVKVGNVGGSFGMKAAPYPEYVCALHASRLLGRPVKWTDDRSGSFVSDHHGRDHEMTAELALDKNGNFLAVRLTGYGNMGGYLAMVAPLMSTLNAVKNTPSVYRTPLLEVSTKCVFTNTTFVSAYRGAGRPEGNYYMERLIDTAAAEMGVDRIALRKKNHIRPSQIPFDAASDMTYDSGDFPGVFKDALEAADVKGFPARRRESKKRGKLRGLGIGSYLEVTAPPNKEMGGVRFEADGTVTLITGTLDYGQGHASPFAQVLSEKLGIPFDRIRLLQGDSDELIVGGGTGGSRSITASGMAIVEASAKVIEKGKAIASHVLEASASDIEFANGRFVIAGTDHAIGIMELAQKLRSGIALPADAPQSL
;
A
#
# COMPACT_ATOMS: atom_id res chain seq x y z
N PHE A 1 7.25 -7.44 17.01
CA PHE A 1 6.59 -6.71 15.90
C PHE A 1 5.92 -5.46 16.42
N LYS A 2 5.85 -4.38 15.62
CA LYS A 2 5.31 -3.09 16.06
C LYS A 2 4.34 -2.51 15.03
N CYS A 3 3.25 -1.94 15.52
CA CYS A 3 2.40 -1.03 14.73
C CYS A 3 3.06 0.35 14.70
N ILE A 4 3.26 0.90 13.49
CA ILE A 4 3.98 2.17 13.29
C ILE A 4 3.05 3.38 13.21
N VAL A 5 1.74 3.17 13.37
CA VAL A 5 0.75 4.24 13.29
C VAL A 5 0.71 5.02 14.62
N PRO A 6 0.83 6.36 14.61
CA PRO A 6 0.91 7.18 15.82
C PRO A 6 -0.45 7.79 16.21
N PHE A 7 -1.52 7.01 16.19
CA PHE A 7 -2.84 7.53 16.56
C PHE A 7 -3.00 7.71 18.07
N LYS A 8 -3.86 8.67 18.42
CA LYS A 8 -4.37 8.91 19.76
C LYS A 8 -5.85 8.60 19.82
N ASN A 9 -6.32 8.18 20.99
CA ASN A 9 -7.73 8.04 21.29
C ASN A 9 -8.42 9.41 21.29
N ARG A 10 -9.75 9.40 21.22
CA ARG A 10 -10.60 10.60 21.31
C ARG A 10 -10.35 11.45 22.56
N ASP A 11 -9.95 10.83 23.67
CA ASP A 11 -9.62 11.52 24.93
C ASP A 11 -8.17 12.06 24.97
N GLY A 12 -7.40 11.89 23.88
CA GLY A 12 -6.01 12.32 23.76
C GLY A 12 -4.97 11.33 24.26
N SER A 13 -5.37 10.21 24.87
CA SER A 13 -4.45 9.15 25.31
C SER A 13 -3.85 8.36 24.13
N GLU A 14 -2.70 7.71 24.34
CA GLU A 14 -2.04 6.93 23.30
C GLU A 14 -2.78 5.65 22.95
N MET A 15 -2.79 5.30 21.66
CA MET A 15 -3.30 4.00 21.18
C MET A 15 -2.56 2.84 21.85
N LYS A 16 -3.30 1.79 22.22
CA LYS A 16 -2.72 0.57 22.80
C LYS A 16 -2.04 -0.28 21.73
N LYS A 17 -0.77 -0.61 21.95
CA LYS A 17 0.08 -1.39 21.03
C LYS A 17 0.78 -2.53 21.78
N PRO A 18 0.05 -3.60 22.17
CA PRO A 18 0.65 -4.73 22.88
C PRO A 18 1.84 -5.32 22.13
N GLU A 19 2.81 -5.82 22.88
CA GLU A 19 3.96 -6.52 22.31
C GLU A 19 3.49 -7.77 21.56
N ARG A 20 4.05 -7.99 20.36
CA ARG A 20 3.92 -9.25 19.64
C ARG A 20 5.30 -9.87 19.43
N ARG A 21 5.49 -11.06 19.99
CA ARG A 21 6.68 -11.90 19.79
C ARG A 21 6.52 -12.81 18.56
N PRO A 22 7.62 -13.37 18.01
CA PRO A 22 7.54 -14.35 16.92
C PRO A 22 6.74 -15.58 17.27
N LEU A 23 6.95 -16.13 18.47
CA LEU A 23 6.16 -17.24 18.99
C LEU A 23 5.33 -16.75 20.17
N ALA A 24 4.08 -17.21 20.25
CA ALA A 24 3.19 -16.91 21.35
C ALA A 24 3.72 -17.52 22.65
N GLU A 25 3.61 -16.76 23.73
CA GLU A 25 4.06 -17.16 25.07
C GLU A 25 2.91 -16.95 26.06
N GLY A 26 2.64 -17.96 26.89
CA GLY A 26 1.60 -17.95 27.92
C GLY A 26 0.16 -18.02 27.40
N LYS A 27 -0.18 -17.35 26.30
CA LYS A 27 -1.54 -17.32 25.73
C LYS A 27 -1.50 -17.22 24.20
N VAL A 28 -2.15 -18.18 23.53
CA VAL A 28 -2.47 -18.09 22.09
C VAL A 28 -3.72 -17.24 21.90
N ARG A 29 -3.72 -16.39 20.87
CA ARG A 29 -4.80 -15.39 20.67
C ARG A 29 -5.74 -15.70 19.53
N PHE A 30 -5.34 -16.54 18.58
CA PHE A 30 -6.18 -16.91 17.44
C PHE A 30 -5.77 -18.28 16.90
N VAL A 31 -6.65 -18.91 16.12
CA VAL A 31 -6.33 -20.16 15.41
C VAL A 31 -5.26 -19.87 14.35
N GLY A 32 -4.08 -20.48 14.49
CA GLY A 32 -2.91 -20.20 13.64
C GLY A 32 -1.83 -19.35 14.31
N ASP A 33 -1.99 -18.98 15.59
CA ASP A 33 -0.96 -18.27 16.36
C ASP A 33 0.27 -19.20 16.58
N PRO A 34 1.45 -18.87 16.05
CA PRO A 34 2.59 -19.79 16.09
C PRO A 34 3.15 -19.93 17.50
N VAL A 35 3.37 -21.17 17.94
CA VAL A 35 3.87 -21.50 19.30
C VAL A 35 5.26 -22.13 19.31
N VAL A 36 5.61 -22.90 18.27
CA VAL A 36 6.89 -23.61 18.18
C VAL A 36 7.42 -23.53 16.75
N CYS A 37 8.75 -23.47 16.60
CA CYS A 37 9.46 -23.58 15.33
C CYS A 37 10.27 -24.89 15.30
N VAL A 38 10.07 -25.72 14.28
CA VAL A 38 10.80 -26.98 14.09
C VAL A 38 11.70 -26.87 12.86
N VAL A 39 12.95 -27.29 12.99
CA VAL A 39 13.92 -27.34 11.89
C VAL A 39 14.46 -28.75 11.77
N ALA A 40 14.47 -29.29 10.55
CA ALA A 40 14.98 -30.62 10.23
C ALA A 40 15.72 -30.60 8.89
N GLU A 41 16.33 -31.72 8.49
CA GLU A 41 17.08 -31.80 7.23
C GLU A 41 16.18 -31.80 5.99
N THR A 42 14.94 -32.28 6.15
CA THR A 42 13.94 -32.33 5.08
C THR A 42 12.60 -31.76 5.52
N LEU A 43 11.79 -31.32 4.56
CA LEU A 43 10.44 -30.84 4.82
C LEU A 43 9.57 -31.90 5.51
N LEU A 44 9.67 -33.17 5.08
CA LEU A 44 8.87 -34.25 5.65
C LEU A 44 9.23 -34.49 7.12
N GLN A 45 10.52 -34.58 7.44
CA GLN A 45 10.97 -34.68 8.84
C GLN A 45 10.52 -33.50 9.69
N ALA A 46 10.54 -32.27 9.15
CA ALA A 46 10.09 -31.10 9.89
C ALA A 46 8.59 -31.18 10.20
N LYS A 47 7.77 -31.69 9.26
CA LYS A 47 6.34 -31.92 9.46
C LYS A 47 6.09 -33.04 10.47
N ASP A 48 6.75 -34.18 10.31
CA ASP A 48 6.62 -35.32 11.22
C ASP A 48 7.00 -34.94 12.66
N ALA A 49 8.10 -34.19 12.82
CA ALA A 49 8.53 -33.69 14.12
C ALA A 49 7.59 -32.61 14.69
N ALA A 50 6.95 -31.79 13.85
CA ALA A 50 5.94 -30.82 14.29
C ALA A 50 4.68 -31.53 14.82
N GLU A 51 4.22 -32.59 14.15
CA GLU A 51 3.07 -33.40 14.60
C GLU A 51 3.37 -34.20 15.88
N ALA A 52 4.64 -34.48 16.17
CA ALA A 52 5.06 -35.14 17.40
C ALA A 52 5.01 -34.22 18.65
N ILE A 53 4.85 -32.90 18.46
CA ILE A 53 4.78 -31.94 19.57
C ILE A 53 3.35 -31.90 20.12
N SER A 54 3.22 -32.22 21.41
CA SER A 54 1.98 -31.98 22.15
C SER A 54 2.04 -30.61 22.83
N VAL A 55 1.02 -29.78 22.60
CA VAL A 55 0.83 -28.49 23.30
C VAL A 55 -0.40 -28.61 24.18
N ASP A 56 -0.23 -28.39 25.48
CA ASP A 56 -1.35 -28.32 26.42
C ASP A 56 -1.90 -26.89 26.44
N ILE A 57 -3.16 -26.71 26.04
CA ILE A 57 -3.81 -25.41 25.91
C ILE A 57 -5.12 -25.44 26.69
N ASP A 58 -5.17 -24.67 27.77
CA ASP A 58 -6.42 -24.41 28.49
C ASP A 58 -7.37 -23.56 27.63
N PRO A 59 -8.54 -24.07 27.23
CA PRO A 59 -9.45 -23.32 26.38
C PRO A 59 -10.06 -22.14 27.14
N LEU A 60 -9.98 -20.96 26.55
CA LEU A 60 -10.59 -19.74 27.06
C LEU A 60 -11.77 -19.30 26.17
N PRO A 61 -12.77 -18.58 26.72
CA PRO A 61 -13.79 -17.93 25.92
C PRO A 61 -13.16 -17.02 24.85
N ALA A 62 -13.71 -17.05 23.64
CA ALA A 62 -13.21 -16.31 22.49
C ALA A 62 -14.30 -15.39 21.90
N VAL A 63 -13.87 -14.30 21.26
CA VAL A 63 -14.75 -13.35 20.57
C VAL A 63 -14.19 -13.02 19.19
N THR A 64 -15.02 -13.05 18.14
CA THR A 64 -14.53 -12.91 16.74
C THR A 64 -15.10 -11.70 16.02
N LEU A 65 -16.18 -11.09 16.51
CA LEU A 65 -16.73 -9.84 16.00
C LEU A 65 -16.22 -8.67 16.84
N ALA A 66 -15.90 -7.55 16.18
CA ALA A 66 -15.37 -6.38 16.87
C ALA A 66 -16.46 -5.70 17.71
N SER A 67 -17.70 -5.67 17.20
CA SER A 67 -18.86 -5.18 17.94
C SER A 67 -19.15 -5.97 19.21
N ASP A 68 -18.98 -7.30 19.18
CA ASP A 68 -19.11 -8.16 20.36
C ASP A 68 -17.93 -8.00 21.32
N GLY A 69 -16.71 -7.89 20.80
CA GLY A 69 -15.48 -7.73 21.60
C GLY A 69 -15.43 -6.43 22.39
N ALA A 70 -16.19 -5.41 21.97
CA ALA A 70 -16.32 -4.12 22.64
C ALA A 70 -17.45 -4.07 23.69
N LYS A 71 -18.27 -5.12 23.83
CA LYS A 71 -19.35 -5.14 24.82
C LYS A 71 -18.79 -5.32 26.24
N PRO A 72 -19.44 -4.75 27.27
CA PRO A 72 -19.10 -5.05 28.66
C PRO A 72 -19.15 -6.56 28.93
N GLY A 73 -18.13 -7.09 29.59
CA GLY A 73 -18.03 -8.52 29.93
C GLY A 73 -17.58 -9.43 28.78
N ALA A 74 -17.23 -8.89 27.61
CA ALA A 74 -16.64 -9.68 26.53
C ALA A 74 -15.31 -10.34 26.97
N PRO A 75 -14.93 -11.51 26.40
CA PRO A 75 -13.64 -12.13 26.67
C PRO A 75 -12.48 -11.18 26.42
N GLN A 76 -11.57 -11.07 27.39
CA GLN A 76 -10.44 -10.13 27.38
C GLN A 76 -9.19 -10.77 26.76
N LEU A 77 -8.64 -10.17 25.70
CA LEU A 77 -7.46 -10.70 25.00
C LEU A 77 -6.14 -10.32 25.65
N TYR A 78 -6.08 -9.12 26.25
CA TYR A 78 -4.88 -8.54 26.84
C TYR A 78 -5.22 -7.88 28.18
N ASP A 79 -4.44 -8.14 29.21
CA ASP A 79 -4.72 -7.59 30.55
C ASP A 79 -4.52 -6.07 30.60
N ASP A 80 -3.64 -5.52 29.74
CA ASP A 80 -3.29 -4.09 29.67
C ASP A 80 -4.08 -3.27 28.61
N VAL A 81 -5.06 -3.91 27.95
CA VAL A 81 -5.94 -3.29 26.94
C VAL A 81 -7.42 -3.44 27.34
N PRO A 82 -7.91 -2.68 28.34
CA PRO A 82 -9.26 -2.85 28.87
C PRO A 82 -10.33 -2.74 27.77
N GLY A 83 -11.28 -3.68 27.76
CA GLY A 83 -12.40 -3.71 26.81
C GLY A 83 -11.98 -4.04 25.37
N ASN A 84 -10.83 -4.69 25.20
CA ASN A 84 -10.22 -5.02 23.91
C ASN A 84 -9.99 -3.83 22.97
N LEU A 85 -10.04 -2.59 23.49
CA LEU A 85 -10.03 -1.38 22.69
C LEU A 85 -8.58 -0.95 22.39
N ALA A 86 -8.15 -1.17 21.15
CA ALA A 86 -6.87 -0.67 20.67
C ALA A 86 -6.88 0.85 20.53
N LEU A 87 -7.95 1.37 19.91
CA LEU A 87 -8.10 2.78 19.55
C LEU A 87 -9.59 3.17 19.52
N ASP A 88 -9.94 4.27 20.19
CA ASP A 88 -11.18 5.02 19.95
C ASP A 88 -10.88 6.21 19.03
N TYR A 89 -11.08 6.03 17.72
CA TYR A 89 -10.76 7.04 16.72
C TYR A 89 -11.93 7.98 16.49
N HIS A 90 -11.65 9.27 16.35
CA HIS A 90 -12.63 10.29 15.97
C HIS A 90 -12.01 11.32 15.02
N PHE A 91 -12.80 11.72 14.02
CA PHE A 91 -12.52 12.80 13.10
C PHE A 91 -13.84 13.53 12.77
N GLY A 92 -13.78 14.86 12.65
CA GLY A 92 -14.93 15.70 12.29
C GLY A 92 -15.50 16.53 13.45
N ASP A 93 -16.27 17.55 13.12
CA ASP A 93 -16.97 18.41 14.07
C ASP A 93 -18.35 17.82 14.40
N THR A 94 -18.43 17.10 15.53
CA THR A 94 -19.66 16.38 15.94
C THR A 94 -20.86 17.31 16.06
N GLU A 95 -20.69 18.55 16.54
CA GLU A 95 -21.79 19.48 16.74
C GLU A 95 -22.34 19.99 15.40
N LYS A 96 -21.46 20.40 14.47
CA LYS A 96 -21.89 20.83 13.13
C LYS A 96 -22.53 19.70 12.34
N VAL A 97 -21.96 18.50 12.43
CA VAL A 97 -22.51 17.30 11.77
C VAL A 97 -23.90 17.03 12.35
N ALA A 98 -24.08 16.99 13.67
CA ALA A 98 -25.38 16.81 14.30
C ALA A 98 -26.41 17.86 13.86
N ALA A 99 -26.02 19.14 13.77
CA ALA A 99 -26.89 20.21 13.28
C ALA A 99 -27.31 20.03 11.81
N ALA A 100 -26.38 19.57 10.95
CA ALA A 100 -26.69 19.27 9.56
C ALA A 100 -27.66 18.09 9.40
N PHE A 101 -27.51 17.04 10.22
CA PHE A 101 -28.47 15.93 10.26
C PHE A 101 -29.84 16.37 10.78
N ALA A 102 -29.89 17.22 11.81
CA ALA A 102 -31.15 17.70 12.38
C ALA A 102 -31.94 18.62 11.42
N SER A 103 -31.25 19.33 10.51
CA SER A 103 -31.86 20.21 9.51
C SER A 103 -32.08 19.54 8.15
N ALA A 104 -31.66 18.28 7.99
CA ALA A 104 -31.78 17.55 6.74
C ALA A 104 -33.25 17.31 6.37
N ALA A 105 -33.57 17.42 5.09
CA ALA A 105 -34.89 17.04 4.59
C ALA A 105 -35.02 15.52 4.42
N HIS A 106 -33.89 14.83 4.21
CA HIS A 106 -33.82 13.37 4.11
C HIS A 106 -32.53 12.86 4.76
N VAL A 107 -32.64 11.74 5.47
CA VAL A 107 -31.49 11.03 6.03
C VAL A 107 -31.60 9.57 5.64
N THR A 108 -30.55 9.04 5.03
CA THR A 108 -30.40 7.62 4.74
C THR A 108 -29.41 7.00 5.71
N THR A 109 -29.74 5.83 6.26
CA THR A 109 -28.88 5.09 7.19
C THR A 109 -28.73 3.65 6.71
N LEU A 110 -27.50 3.12 6.74
CA LEU A 110 -27.18 1.74 6.40
C LEU A 110 -26.25 1.12 7.44
N SER A 111 -26.60 -0.07 7.93
CA SER A 111 -25.66 -0.94 8.65
C SER A 111 -24.95 -1.85 7.63
N LEU A 112 -23.64 -1.67 7.48
CA LEU A 112 -22.82 -2.34 6.48
C LEU A 112 -21.70 -3.12 7.17
N ARG A 113 -21.64 -4.42 6.88
CA ARG A 113 -20.50 -5.27 7.24
C ARG A 113 -19.63 -5.47 6.01
N ASN A 114 -18.41 -4.95 6.07
CA ASN A 114 -17.39 -5.27 5.07
C ASN A 114 -16.71 -6.57 5.51
N THR A 115 -17.04 -7.68 4.84
CA THR A 115 -16.57 -9.01 5.25
C THR A 115 -15.05 -9.10 5.18
N ARG A 116 -14.47 -9.76 6.18
CA ARG A 116 -13.08 -10.21 6.17
C ARG A 116 -12.77 -11.03 4.92
N VAL A 117 -11.57 -10.82 4.37
CA VAL A 117 -11.07 -11.57 3.23
C VAL A 117 -9.60 -11.96 3.43
N VAL A 118 -9.23 -13.13 2.92
CA VAL A 118 -7.84 -13.56 2.80
C VAL A 118 -7.27 -13.02 1.49
N VAL A 119 -6.02 -12.55 1.51
CA VAL A 119 -5.37 -11.99 0.30
C VAL A 119 -5.11 -13.04 -0.76
N ASN A 120 -4.73 -14.25 -0.34
CA ASN A 120 -4.61 -15.44 -1.16
C ASN A 120 -3.72 -15.25 -2.42
N ALA A 121 -2.54 -14.67 -2.25
CA ALA A 121 -1.56 -14.57 -3.34
C ALA A 121 -1.18 -15.97 -3.86
N MET A 122 -0.99 -16.14 -5.18
CA MET A 122 -0.74 -17.44 -5.80
C MET A 122 0.52 -18.10 -5.26
N GLU A 123 1.58 -17.33 -5.05
CA GLU A 123 2.77 -17.76 -4.32
C GLU A 123 2.53 -17.58 -2.81
N PRO A 124 2.55 -18.66 -2.00
CA PRO A 124 2.58 -18.56 -0.54
C PRO A 124 3.77 -17.74 -0.04
N ARG A 125 3.80 -17.38 1.23
CA ARG A 125 5.02 -16.81 1.80
C ARG A 125 6.13 -17.84 1.81
N ALA A 126 7.35 -17.38 1.54
CA ALA A 126 8.53 -18.22 1.54
C ALA A 126 9.76 -17.39 1.94
N ALA A 127 10.72 -18.05 2.60
CA ALA A 127 11.97 -17.44 2.99
C ALA A 127 13.13 -18.44 2.94
N ILE A 128 14.32 -17.94 2.65
CA ILE A 128 15.60 -18.60 2.96
C ILE A 128 16.40 -17.62 3.81
N ALA A 129 16.65 -18.01 5.06
CA ALA A 129 17.48 -17.28 5.98
C ALA A 129 18.89 -17.88 5.97
N ASP A 130 19.90 -17.03 5.95
CA ASP A 130 21.30 -17.40 5.99
C ASP A 130 22.06 -16.45 6.94
N TYR A 131 22.89 -17.00 7.81
CA TYR A 131 23.71 -16.22 8.74
C TYR A 131 25.19 -16.58 8.54
N ASP A 132 25.96 -15.60 8.08
CA ASP A 132 27.41 -15.69 7.94
C ASP A 132 28.06 -15.32 9.28
N LYS A 133 28.52 -16.33 10.02
CA LYS A 133 29.18 -16.16 11.31
C LYS A 133 30.50 -15.38 11.21
N ALA A 134 31.22 -15.49 10.09
CA ALA A 134 32.51 -14.82 9.92
C ALA A 134 32.33 -13.31 9.74
N LYS A 135 31.21 -12.89 9.14
CA LYS A 135 30.88 -11.47 8.92
C LYS A 135 29.87 -10.91 9.92
N ASP A 136 29.35 -11.74 10.82
CA ASP A 136 28.24 -11.41 11.72
C ASP A 136 27.05 -10.78 10.97
N HIS A 137 26.63 -11.44 9.89
CA HIS A 137 25.75 -10.88 8.87
C HIS A 137 24.61 -11.82 8.48
N PHE A 138 23.38 -11.33 8.54
CA PHE A 138 22.16 -12.01 8.12
C PHE A 138 21.79 -11.67 6.68
N THR A 139 21.45 -12.69 5.89
CA THR A 139 20.79 -12.54 4.60
C THR A 139 19.42 -13.22 4.65
N LEU A 140 18.36 -12.49 4.31
CA LEU A 140 17.02 -13.05 4.11
C LEU A 140 16.62 -12.94 2.64
N HIS A 141 16.45 -14.09 1.99
CA HIS A 141 15.77 -14.16 0.70
C HIS A 141 14.27 -14.35 0.95
N THR A 142 13.43 -13.39 0.57
CA THR A 142 11.97 -13.49 0.77
C THR A 142 11.22 -12.67 -0.27
N GLY A 143 10.03 -13.13 -0.66
CA GLY A 143 9.09 -12.29 -1.40
C GLY A 143 8.52 -11.20 -0.48
N CYS A 144 8.65 -9.92 -0.84
CA CYS A 144 8.10 -8.82 -0.06
C CYS A 144 7.62 -7.66 -0.95
N GLN A 145 7.30 -6.50 -0.36
CA GLN A 145 6.88 -5.28 -1.09
C GLN A 145 7.96 -4.19 -1.17
N GLY A 146 9.08 -4.37 -0.48
CA GLY A 146 10.18 -3.41 -0.45
C GLY A 146 11.29 -3.92 0.45
N ALA A 147 12.46 -4.19 -0.13
CA ALA A 147 13.59 -4.77 0.59
C ALA A 147 14.10 -3.85 1.71
N PHE A 148 14.16 -2.54 1.47
CA PHE A 148 14.65 -1.56 2.44
C PHE A 148 13.79 -1.48 3.70
N GLY A 149 12.46 -1.39 3.53
CA GLY A 149 11.51 -1.37 4.66
C GLY A 149 11.46 -2.70 5.42
N MET A 150 11.63 -3.84 4.73
CA MET A 150 11.75 -5.15 5.37
C MET A 150 13.03 -5.24 6.21
N LYS A 151 14.17 -4.79 5.66
CA LYS A 151 15.46 -4.71 6.37
C LYS A 151 15.35 -3.91 7.65
N GLY A 152 14.82 -2.69 7.59
CA GLY A 152 14.67 -1.82 8.77
C GLY A 152 13.86 -2.47 9.89
N GLN A 153 12.74 -3.13 9.55
CA GLN A 153 11.93 -3.84 10.56
C GLN A 153 12.63 -5.07 11.14
N LEU A 154 13.39 -5.81 10.34
CA LEU A 154 14.15 -6.96 10.83
C LEU A 154 15.31 -6.53 11.75
N VAL A 155 16.00 -5.43 11.42
CA VAL A 155 17.02 -4.81 12.27
C VAL A 155 16.46 -4.51 13.66
N ASP A 156 15.29 -3.87 13.73
CA ASP A 156 14.60 -3.56 14.99
C ASP A 156 14.18 -4.83 15.77
N ILE A 157 13.69 -5.85 15.07
CA ILE A 157 13.22 -7.10 15.72
C ILE A 157 14.40 -7.93 16.24
N LEU A 158 15.49 -8.00 15.49
CA LEU A 158 16.68 -8.77 15.84
C LEU A 158 17.59 -8.04 16.84
N GLY A 159 17.44 -6.72 16.98
CA GLY A 159 18.29 -5.91 17.85
C GLY A 159 19.74 -5.82 17.37
N VAL A 160 19.94 -5.73 16.05
CA VAL A 160 21.27 -5.68 15.40
C VAL A 160 21.48 -4.36 14.68
N LYS A 161 22.66 -4.13 14.10
CA LYS A 161 22.94 -2.93 13.31
C LYS A 161 22.45 -3.08 11.86
N PRO A 162 22.10 -1.99 11.15
CA PRO A 162 21.63 -2.05 9.76
C PRO A 162 22.58 -2.77 8.79
N GLU A 163 23.89 -2.60 8.94
CA GLU A 163 24.90 -3.26 8.11
C GLU A 163 24.98 -4.77 8.33
N GLN A 164 24.35 -5.31 9.36
CA GLN A 164 24.32 -6.75 9.66
C GLN A 164 23.15 -7.48 9.00
N VAL A 165 22.28 -6.77 8.27
CA VAL A 165 21.08 -7.38 7.68
C VAL A 165 20.99 -7.00 6.21
N ARG A 166 20.87 -8.00 5.34
CA ARG A 166 20.54 -7.85 3.93
C ARG A 166 19.23 -8.57 3.62
N VAL A 167 18.34 -7.90 2.92
CA VAL A 167 17.13 -8.51 2.34
C VAL A 167 17.31 -8.57 0.84
N LYS A 168 17.19 -9.78 0.30
CA LYS A 168 17.22 -10.05 -1.13
C LYS A 168 15.85 -10.54 -1.61
N VAL A 169 15.37 -9.97 -2.69
CA VAL A 169 14.04 -10.26 -3.23
C VAL A 169 14.18 -10.55 -4.71
N GLY A 170 13.69 -11.71 -5.13
CA GLY A 170 13.57 -12.09 -6.54
C GLY A 170 12.19 -11.76 -7.08
N ASN A 171 11.73 -12.57 -8.04
CA ASN A 171 10.34 -12.53 -8.49
C ASN A 171 9.39 -12.90 -7.35
N VAL A 172 8.26 -12.20 -7.26
CA VAL A 172 7.25 -12.41 -6.22
C VAL A 172 5.92 -12.70 -6.89
N GLY A 173 5.30 -13.83 -6.56
CA GLY A 173 4.03 -14.29 -7.15
C GLY A 173 2.80 -13.66 -6.50
N GLY A 174 2.80 -12.32 -6.41
CA GLY A 174 1.75 -11.52 -5.80
C GLY A 174 1.98 -11.24 -4.31
N SER A 175 1.53 -10.06 -3.89
CA SER A 175 1.61 -9.59 -2.50
C SER A 175 0.35 -8.84 -2.06
N PHE A 176 -0.09 -7.86 -2.87
CA PHE A 176 -1.34 -7.12 -2.68
C PHE A 176 -1.49 -6.40 -1.33
N GLY A 177 -0.39 -6.10 -0.62
CA GLY A 177 -0.39 -5.45 0.70
C GLY A 177 0.06 -6.37 1.85
N MET A 178 -0.04 -7.69 1.65
CA MET A 178 0.13 -8.68 2.70
C MET A 178 1.61 -9.02 2.98
N LYS A 179 2.50 -8.96 1.98
CA LYS A 179 3.95 -9.23 2.16
C LYS A 179 4.77 -7.96 2.49
N ALA A 180 4.16 -6.93 3.07
CA ALA A 180 4.85 -5.67 3.43
C ALA A 180 5.65 -5.75 4.74
N ALA A 181 5.16 -6.51 5.72
CA ALA A 181 5.78 -6.62 7.04
C ALA A 181 6.53 -7.96 7.19
N PRO A 182 7.53 -8.03 8.08
CA PRO A 182 8.09 -9.30 8.51
C PRO A 182 7.02 -10.14 9.19
N TYR A 183 7.16 -11.46 9.06
CA TYR A 183 6.33 -12.45 9.71
C TYR A 183 7.14 -13.26 10.73
N PRO A 184 6.49 -13.88 11.73
CA PRO A 184 7.11 -14.79 12.70
C PRO A 184 8.14 -15.75 12.12
N GLU A 185 7.79 -16.38 11.01
CA GLU A 185 8.55 -17.45 10.37
C GLU A 185 9.89 -16.94 9.84
N TYR A 186 9.97 -15.68 9.39
CA TYR A 186 11.23 -15.07 8.95
C TYR A 186 12.19 -14.89 10.12
N VAL A 187 11.67 -14.43 11.26
CA VAL A 187 12.47 -14.23 12.48
C VAL A 187 12.95 -15.55 13.03
N CYS A 188 12.07 -16.56 13.06
CA CYS A 188 12.42 -17.92 13.50
C CYS A 188 13.47 -18.55 12.58
N ALA A 189 13.35 -18.40 11.26
CA ALA A 189 14.33 -18.91 10.30
C ALA A 189 15.70 -18.22 10.44
N LEU A 190 15.73 -16.89 10.61
CA LEU A 190 16.97 -16.14 10.86
C LEU A 190 17.64 -16.54 12.16
N HIS A 191 16.86 -16.69 13.23
CA HIS A 191 17.37 -17.17 14.52
C HIS A 191 17.92 -18.60 14.42
N ALA A 192 17.19 -19.52 13.80
CA ALA A 192 17.63 -20.90 13.62
C ALA A 192 18.89 -20.98 12.74
N SER A 193 18.97 -20.20 11.67
CA SER A 193 20.16 -20.17 10.81
C SER A 193 21.41 -19.74 11.58
N ARG A 194 21.28 -18.74 12.46
CA ARG A 194 22.38 -18.32 13.35
C ARG A 194 22.81 -19.42 14.33
N LEU A 195 21.87 -20.14 14.93
CA LEU A 195 22.18 -21.22 15.87
C LEU A 195 22.85 -22.41 15.18
N LEU A 196 22.37 -22.77 13.99
CA LEU A 196 22.80 -23.96 13.25
C LEU A 196 24.04 -23.71 12.37
N GLY A 197 24.36 -22.45 12.07
CA GLY A 197 25.43 -22.08 11.14
C GLY A 197 25.17 -22.56 9.70
N ARG A 198 23.89 -22.74 9.33
CA ARG A 198 23.45 -23.26 8.03
C ARG A 198 22.24 -22.46 7.54
N PRO A 199 22.02 -22.34 6.22
CA PRO A 199 20.79 -21.75 5.69
C PRO A 199 19.55 -22.53 6.14
N VAL A 200 18.47 -21.82 6.48
CA VAL A 200 17.17 -22.38 6.86
C VAL A 200 16.12 -21.91 5.86
N LYS A 201 15.48 -22.87 5.18
CA LYS A 201 14.39 -22.60 4.24
C LYS A 201 13.04 -22.84 4.91
N TRP A 202 12.11 -21.92 4.69
CA TRP A 202 10.71 -22.06 5.06
C TRP A 202 9.81 -21.69 3.88
N THR A 203 8.70 -22.39 3.72
CA THR A 203 7.66 -22.08 2.74
C THR A 203 6.34 -22.54 3.31
N ASP A 204 5.37 -21.63 3.37
CA ASP A 204 4.03 -21.94 3.85
C ASP A 204 3.29 -22.86 2.86
N ASP A 205 2.27 -23.55 3.36
CA ASP A 205 1.28 -24.19 2.50
C ASP A 205 0.05 -23.30 2.34
N ARG A 206 -0.82 -23.65 1.39
CA ARG A 206 -2.02 -22.84 1.11
C ARG A 206 -2.95 -22.77 2.32
N SER A 207 -3.11 -23.87 3.05
CA SER A 207 -4.02 -23.93 4.19
C SER A 207 -3.49 -23.13 5.38
N GLY A 208 -2.17 -23.22 5.63
CA GLY A 208 -1.45 -22.42 6.59
C GLY A 208 -1.63 -20.92 6.32
N SER A 209 -1.46 -20.49 5.07
CA SER A 209 -1.65 -19.09 4.68
C SER A 209 -3.06 -18.55 4.98
N PHE A 210 -4.11 -19.38 5.03
CA PHE A 210 -5.46 -18.90 5.41
C PHE A 210 -5.56 -18.50 6.88
N VAL A 211 -4.76 -19.09 7.75
CA VAL A 211 -4.79 -18.83 9.19
C VAL A 211 -3.62 -17.95 9.66
N SER A 212 -2.54 -17.83 8.89
CA SER A 212 -1.32 -17.10 9.29
C SER A 212 -1.09 -15.77 8.55
N ASP A 213 -1.55 -15.65 7.30
CA ASP A 213 -1.39 -14.42 6.52
C ASP A 213 -2.25 -13.29 7.09
N HIS A 214 -1.78 -12.05 6.99
CA HIS A 214 -2.66 -10.93 7.31
C HIS A 214 -3.90 -10.92 6.41
N HIS A 215 -5.07 -10.74 7.02
CA HIS A 215 -6.33 -10.59 6.30
C HIS A 215 -6.60 -9.12 5.96
N GLY A 216 -7.68 -8.83 5.24
CA GLY A 216 -8.12 -7.45 4.98
C GLY A 216 -9.60 -7.22 5.26
N ARG A 217 -10.00 -5.94 5.26
CA ARG A 217 -11.37 -5.45 5.48
C ARG A 217 -11.81 -5.57 6.94
N ASP A 218 -12.88 -6.33 7.20
CA ASP A 218 -13.46 -6.64 8.50
C ASP A 218 -13.90 -5.42 9.32
N HIS A 219 -14.81 -4.66 8.73
CA HIS A 219 -15.42 -3.48 9.34
C HIS A 219 -16.91 -3.71 9.59
N GLU A 220 -17.41 -3.24 10.73
CA GLU A 220 -18.84 -3.20 11.08
C GLU A 220 -19.24 -1.72 11.23
N MET A 221 -19.78 -1.12 10.18
CA MET A 221 -20.04 0.33 10.13
C MET A 221 -21.52 0.63 9.94
N THR A 222 -22.03 1.58 10.70
CA THR A 222 -23.24 2.33 10.38
C THR A 222 -22.83 3.57 9.60
N ALA A 223 -23.32 3.68 8.37
CA ALA A 223 -23.07 4.79 7.47
C ALA A 223 -24.36 5.60 7.30
N GLU A 224 -24.26 6.92 7.29
CA GLU A 224 -25.39 7.84 7.22
C GLU A 224 -25.10 9.01 6.27
N LEU A 225 -26.09 9.41 5.47
CA LEU A 225 -26.01 10.55 4.55
C LEU A 225 -27.21 11.48 4.77
N ALA A 226 -26.93 12.75 5.06
CA ALA A 226 -27.90 13.82 5.18
C ALA A 226 -28.02 14.61 3.87
N LEU A 227 -29.24 14.84 3.41
CA LEU A 227 -29.55 15.59 2.19
C LEU A 227 -30.56 16.70 2.44
N ASP A 228 -30.41 17.81 1.72
CA ASP A 228 -31.44 18.86 1.66
C ASP A 228 -32.61 18.46 0.75
N LYS A 229 -33.66 19.29 0.72
CA LYS A 229 -34.86 19.06 -0.11
C LYS A 229 -34.58 18.99 -1.62
N ASN A 230 -33.43 19.49 -2.06
CA ASN A 230 -33.00 19.50 -3.45
C ASN A 230 -32.07 18.32 -3.75
N GLY A 231 -31.75 17.45 -2.79
CA GLY A 231 -30.83 16.34 -2.93
C GLY A 231 -29.35 16.76 -2.94
N ASN A 232 -28.99 17.92 -2.37
CA ASN A 232 -27.59 18.26 -2.12
C ASN A 232 -27.13 17.58 -0.82
N PHE A 233 -25.89 17.08 -0.80
CA PHE A 233 -25.31 16.46 0.39
C PHE A 233 -24.95 17.52 1.43
N LEU A 234 -25.33 17.28 2.68
CA LEU A 234 -25.06 18.15 3.82
C LEU A 234 -23.95 17.60 4.70
N ALA A 235 -24.04 16.32 5.06
CA ALA A 235 -23.08 15.63 5.89
C ALA A 235 -23.08 14.13 5.60
N VAL A 236 -21.93 13.49 5.77
CA VAL A 236 -21.81 12.02 5.84
C VAL A 236 -21.20 11.63 7.18
N ARG A 237 -21.75 10.59 7.82
CA ARG A 237 -21.28 10.09 9.11
C ARG A 237 -21.05 8.59 9.07
N LEU A 238 -19.90 8.16 9.58
CA LEU A 238 -19.54 6.75 9.76
C LEU A 238 -19.29 6.48 11.24
N THR A 239 -20.04 5.54 11.82
CA THR A 239 -19.86 5.08 13.21
C THR A 239 -19.75 3.57 13.26
N GLY A 240 -18.80 3.02 14.02
CA GLY A 240 -18.71 1.56 14.11
C GLY A 240 -17.40 1.00 14.63
N TYR A 241 -17.05 -0.19 14.14
CA TYR A 241 -15.95 -1.00 14.63
C TYR A 241 -15.02 -1.46 13.50
N GLY A 242 -13.72 -1.40 13.75
CA GLY A 242 -12.69 -2.05 12.93
C GLY A 242 -12.09 -3.23 13.68
N ASN A 243 -12.14 -4.43 13.10
CA ASN A 243 -11.59 -5.62 13.73
C ASN A 243 -10.06 -5.70 13.53
N MET A 244 -9.29 -5.62 14.61
CA MET A 244 -7.83 -5.75 14.55
C MET A 244 -7.37 -7.21 14.53
N GLY A 245 -8.19 -8.16 14.96
CA GLY A 245 -7.82 -9.55 15.23
C GLY A 245 -6.91 -9.70 16.45
N GLY A 246 -6.16 -10.80 16.53
CA GLY A 246 -5.46 -11.19 17.75
C GLY A 246 -4.28 -10.29 18.11
N TYR A 247 -3.72 -9.57 17.14
CA TYR A 247 -2.57 -8.67 17.28
C TYR A 247 -2.73 -7.44 16.41
N LEU A 248 -1.93 -6.40 16.64
CA LEU A 248 -1.92 -5.21 15.80
C LEU A 248 -0.87 -5.32 14.70
N ALA A 249 -1.28 -5.47 13.43
CA ALA A 249 -0.33 -5.40 12.31
C ALA A 249 0.25 -3.98 12.13
N MET A 250 1.35 -3.88 11.39
CA MET A 250 2.14 -2.67 11.14
C MET A 250 1.29 -1.40 10.89
N VAL A 251 0.21 -1.53 10.10
CA VAL A 251 -0.64 -0.40 9.68
C VAL A 251 -2.14 -0.67 9.89
N ALA A 252 -2.52 -1.68 10.68
CA ALA A 252 -3.90 -2.17 10.77
C ALA A 252 -4.96 -1.08 11.03
N PRO A 253 -4.76 -0.13 11.96
CA PRO A 253 -5.76 0.88 12.26
C PRO A 253 -6.10 1.81 11.08
N LEU A 254 -5.20 1.99 10.10
CA LEU A 254 -5.41 2.98 9.03
C LEU A 254 -6.69 2.73 8.21
N MET A 255 -7.05 1.45 8.01
CA MET A 255 -8.12 1.07 7.09
C MET A 255 -9.50 1.53 7.54
N SER A 256 -9.81 1.39 8.83
CA SER A 256 -11.10 1.77 9.40
C SER A 256 -11.13 3.21 9.94
N THR A 257 -10.02 3.95 9.83
CA THR A 257 -9.87 5.30 10.41
C THR A 257 -9.53 6.33 9.33
N LEU A 258 -8.26 6.78 9.25
CA LEU A 258 -7.81 7.84 8.36
C LEU A 258 -8.07 7.53 6.88
N ASN A 259 -7.98 6.26 6.45
CA ASN A 259 -8.31 5.93 5.06
C ASN A 259 -9.83 6.01 4.80
N ALA A 260 -10.67 5.72 5.79
CA ALA A 260 -12.11 5.98 5.68
C ALA A 260 -12.38 7.49 5.57
N VAL A 261 -11.73 8.32 6.41
CA VAL A 261 -11.82 9.79 6.34
C VAL A 261 -11.48 10.31 4.94
N LYS A 262 -10.33 9.90 4.40
CA LYS A 262 -9.81 10.41 3.13
C LYS A 262 -10.59 10.00 1.88
N ASN A 263 -11.35 8.90 1.93
CA ASN A 263 -11.94 8.31 0.73
C ASN A 263 -13.47 8.26 0.75
N THR A 264 -14.12 8.45 1.90
CA THR A 264 -15.60 8.47 1.97
C THR A 264 -16.22 9.62 1.19
N PRO A 265 -15.72 10.87 1.24
CA PRO A 265 -16.29 11.96 0.44
C PRO A 265 -16.18 11.72 -1.07
N SER A 266 -15.16 10.96 -1.50
CA SER A 266 -14.96 10.55 -2.89
C SER A 266 -14.97 11.77 -3.85
N VAL A 267 -15.73 11.71 -4.93
CA VAL A 267 -15.84 12.77 -5.95
C VAL A 267 -16.95 13.78 -5.66
N TYR A 268 -17.57 13.72 -4.47
CA TYR A 268 -18.78 14.46 -4.14
C TYR A 268 -18.49 15.67 -3.24
N ARG A 269 -19.18 16.77 -3.52
CA ARG A 269 -19.25 17.93 -2.63
C ARG A 269 -20.08 17.55 -1.40
N THR A 270 -19.38 17.18 -0.34
CA THR A 270 -19.96 16.83 0.96
C THR A 270 -19.36 17.75 2.01
N PRO A 271 -20.07 18.79 2.48
CA PRO A 271 -19.50 19.84 3.32
C PRO A 271 -19.00 19.38 4.68
N LEU A 272 -19.62 18.35 5.25
CA LEU A 272 -19.29 17.85 6.59
C LEU A 272 -19.08 16.34 6.57
N LEU A 273 -18.09 15.89 7.33
CA LEU A 273 -17.72 14.49 7.48
C LEU A 273 -17.48 14.20 8.96
N GLU A 274 -18.03 13.10 9.46
CA GLU A 274 -17.65 12.52 10.75
C GLU A 274 -17.30 11.05 10.58
N VAL A 275 -16.17 10.64 11.17
CA VAL A 275 -15.77 9.23 11.28
C VAL A 275 -15.45 8.96 12.74
N SER A 276 -16.23 8.07 13.36
CA SER A 276 -15.99 7.56 14.71
C SER A 276 -15.86 6.05 14.65
N THR A 277 -14.72 5.51 15.05
CA THR A 277 -14.46 4.07 14.91
C THR A 277 -13.68 3.53 16.08
N LYS A 278 -14.21 2.47 16.69
CA LYS A 278 -13.50 1.69 17.71
C LYS A 278 -12.72 0.56 17.04
N CYS A 279 -11.41 0.56 17.16
CA CYS A 279 -10.56 -0.54 16.69
C CYS A 279 -10.42 -1.56 17.84
N VAL A 280 -10.87 -2.79 17.62
CA VAL A 280 -11.06 -3.78 18.69
C VAL A 280 -10.26 -5.04 18.40
N PHE A 281 -9.56 -5.57 19.39
CA PHE A 281 -8.90 -6.88 19.29
C PHE A 281 -9.92 -8.01 19.38
N THR A 282 -9.74 -9.06 18.58
CA THR A 282 -10.61 -10.26 18.57
C THR A 282 -9.77 -11.52 18.36
N ASN A 283 -10.31 -12.70 18.65
CA ASN A 283 -9.63 -13.99 18.47
C ASN A 283 -9.66 -14.48 17.01
N THR A 284 -9.29 -13.61 16.08
CA THR A 284 -9.14 -13.91 14.65
C THR A 284 -7.72 -13.65 14.19
N THR A 285 -7.29 -14.24 13.07
CA THR A 285 -6.06 -13.79 12.39
C THR A 285 -6.14 -12.28 12.24
N PHE A 286 -5.05 -11.55 12.37
CA PHE A 286 -5.15 -10.10 12.43
C PHE A 286 -5.13 -9.48 11.03
N VAL A 287 -5.79 -8.32 10.90
CA VAL A 287 -5.94 -7.65 9.60
C VAL A 287 -4.75 -6.74 9.31
N SER A 288 -4.48 -6.53 8.04
CA SER A 288 -3.53 -5.56 7.54
C SER A 288 -3.96 -5.05 6.16
N ALA A 289 -3.04 -4.41 5.45
CA ALA A 289 -3.29 -3.91 4.12
C ALA A 289 -3.60 -5.05 3.14
N TYR A 290 -4.78 -4.96 2.52
CA TYR A 290 -5.12 -5.70 1.30
C TYR A 290 -5.65 -4.70 0.27
N ARG A 291 -5.06 -4.66 -0.93
CA ARG A 291 -5.36 -3.81 -2.09
C ARG A 291 -6.39 -2.69 -1.82
N GLY A 292 -5.89 -1.46 -1.73
CA GLY A 292 -6.68 -0.27 -1.40
C GLY A 292 -6.73 0.01 0.10
N ALA A 293 -6.95 -1.01 0.95
CA ALA A 293 -6.86 -0.94 2.41
C ALA A 293 -7.62 0.26 3.04
N GLY A 294 -8.94 0.15 3.21
CA GLY A 294 -9.80 1.23 3.72
C GLY A 294 -10.39 2.11 2.61
N ARG A 295 -9.69 2.25 1.48
CA ARG A 295 -10.15 3.07 0.34
C ARG A 295 -11.37 2.43 -0.37
N PRO A 296 -11.37 1.13 -0.70
CA PRO A 296 -12.56 0.47 -1.22
C PRO A 296 -13.75 0.57 -0.26
N GLU A 297 -13.50 0.47 1.05
CA GLU A 297 -14.51 0.53 2.10
C GLU A 297 -15.19 1.90 2.17
N GLY A 298 -14.41 2.99 2.21
CA GLY A 298 -14.95 4.36 2.19
C GLY A 298 -15.81 4.65 0.96
N ASN A 299 -15.31 4.27 -0.23
CA ASN A 299 -16.06 4.41 -1.48
C ASN A 299 -17.32 3.53 -1.49
N TYR A 300 -17.23 2.31 -0.97
CA TYR A 300 -18.39 1.42 -0.84
C TYR A 300 -19.48 2.03 0.05
N TYR A 301 -19.12 2.60 1.21
CA TYR A 301 -20.10 3.22 2.09
C TYR A 301 -20.84 4.37 1.41
N MET A 302 -20.11 5.29 0.78
CA MET A 302 -20.69 6.44 0.11
C MET A 302 -21.58 6.03 -1.08
N GLU A 303 -21.10 5.14 -1.95
CA GLU A 303 -21.89 4.70 -3.11
C GLU A 303 -23.16 3.94 -2.72
N ARG A 304 -23.10 3.16 -1.63
CA ARG A 304 -24.28 2.47 -1.08
C ARG A 304 -25.28 3.45 -0.50
N LEU A 305 -24.83 4.48 0.19
CA LEU A 305 -25.67 5.55 0.72
C LEU A 305 -26.38 6.30 -0.41
N ILE A 306 -25.66 6.69 -1.47
CA ILE A 306 -26.24 7.44 -2.59
C ILE A 306 -27.30 6.62 -3.32
N ASP A 307 -27.03 5.35 -3.62
CA ASP A 307 -28.03 4.49 -4.28
C ASP A 307 -29.28 4.26 -3.42
N THR A 308 -29.09 4.16 -2.10
CA THR A 308 -30.20 3.98 -1.14
C THR A 308 -31.01 5.27 -1.00
N ALA A 309 -30.35 6.41 -0.81
CA ALA A 309 -31.00 7.72 -0.76
C ALA A 309 -31.81 8.02 -2.02
N ALA A 310 -31.24 7.73 -3.20
CA ALA A 310 -31.95 7.91 -4.46
C ALA A 310 -33.23 7.06 -4.53
N ALA A 311 -33.18 5.81 -4.05
CA ALA A 311 -34.34 4.92 -4.01
C ALA A 311 -35.41 5.40 -3.02
N GLU A 312 -35.00 5.81 -1.82
CA GLU A 312 -35.90 6.32 -0.77
C GLU A 312 -36.60 7.62 -1.18
N MET A 313 -35.86 8.55 -1.81
CA MET A 313 -36.38 9.83 -2.28
C MET A 313 -37.14 9.73 -3.62
N GLY A 314 -37.10 8.57 -4.28
CA GLY A 314 -37.72 8.38 -5.60
C GLY A 314 -37.07 9.19 -6.72
N VAL A 315 -35.77 9.52 -6.60
CA VAL A 315 -35.02 10.31 -7.59
C VAL A 315 -34.09 9.43 -8.42
N ASP A 316 -33.69 9.91 -9.60
CA ASP A 316 -32.72 9.20 -10.43
C ASP A 316 -31.32 9.25 -9.78
N ARG A 317 -30.74 8.07 -9.54
CA ARG A 317 -29.42 7.92 -8.88
C ARG A 317 -28.24 8.45 -9.70
N ILE A 318 -28.37 8.55 -11.03
CA ILE A 318 -27.35 9.15 -11.90
C ILE A 318 -27.41 10.67 -11.77
N ALA A 319 -28.61 11.25 -11.76
CA ALA A 319 -28.83 12.67 -11.54
C ALA A 319 -28.39 13.10 -10.14
N LEU A 320 -28.64 12.30 -9.10
CA LEU A 320 -28.20 12.59 -7.73
C LEU A 320 -26.67 12.68 -7.62
N ARG A 321 -25.94 11.76 -8.27
CA ARG A 321 -24.46 11.83 -8.35
C ARG A 321 -23.98 13.07 -9.09
N LYS A 322 -24.50 13.30 -10.29
CA LYS A 322 -24.13 14.48 -11.11
C LYS A 322 -24.37 15.79 -10.39
N LYS A 323 -25.49 15.89 -9.66
CA LYS A 323 -25.81 17.05 -8.85
C LYS A 323 -24.73 17.33 -7.81
N ASN A 324 -24.18 16.30 -7.19
CA ASN A 324 -23.22 16.42 -6.09
C ASN A 324 -21.74 16.32 -6.49
N HIS A 325 -21.38 15.92 -7.71
CA HIS A 325 -19.98 15.89 -8.16
C HIS A 325 -19.29 17.25 -8.01
N ILE A 326 -18.06 17.26 -7.49
CA ILE A 326 -17.15 18.40 -7.56
C ILE A 326 -16.90 18.75 -9.03
N ARG A 327 -16.96 20.03 -9.39
CA ARG A 327 -16.76 20.49 -10.78
C ARG A 327 -15.29 20.84 -11.02
N PRO A 328 -14.77 20.71 -12.25
CA PRO A 328 -13.41 21.14 -12.59
C PRO A 328 -13.12 22.59 -12.19
N SER A 329 -14.09 23.49 -12.35
CA SER A 329 -13.97 24.91 -11.98
C SER A 329 -13.88 25.18 -10.48
N GLN A 330 -14.03 24.15 -9.63
CA GLN A 330 -13.93 24.23 -8.17
C GLN A 330 -12.60 23.67 -7.65
N ILE A 331 -11.70 23.25 -8.54
CA ILE A 331 -10.40 22.68 -8.20
C ILE A 331 -9.33 23.79 -8.28
N PRO A 332 -8.45 23.94 -7.28
CA PRO A 332 -8.27 23.08 -6.11
C PRO A 332 -9.47 23.12 -5.14
N PHE A 333 -9.88 21.96 -4.63
CA PHE A 333 -11.06 21.80 -3.79
C PHE A 333 -10.68 21.29 -2.40
N ASP A 334 -11.02 22.06 -1.36
CA ASP A 334 -10.83 21.66 0.03
C ASP A 334 -11.99 20.77 0.48
N ALA A 335 -11.72 19.47 0.59
CA ALA A 335 -12.71 18.48 1.02
C ALA A 335 -12.82 18.43 2.54
N ALA A 336 -13.99 18.02 3.03
CA ALA A 336 -14.27 17.84 4.47
C ALA A 336 -13.37 16.80 5.18
N SER A 337 -12.52 16.08 4.43
CA SER A 337 -11.52 15.14 4.94
C SER A 337 -10.16 15.77 5.22
N ASP A 338 -10.05 17.11 5.23
CA ASP A 338 -8.81 17.89 5.30
C ASP A 338 -7.82 17.60 4.16
N MET A 339 -8.34 17.15 3.01
CA MET A 339 -7.55 16.91 1.81
C MET A 339 -7.90 17.98 0.77
N THR A 340 -6.89 18.55 0.13
CA THR A 340 -7.08 19.40 -1.05
C THR A 340 -6.95 18.55 -2.31
N TYR A 341 -7.99 18.56 -3.15
CA TYR A 341 -7.95 17.88 -4.44
C TYR A 341 -7.23 18.79 -5.44
N ASP A 342 -6.20 18.28 -6.08
CA ASP A 342 -5.30 19.03 -6.95
C ASP A 342 -5.80 19.11 -8.41
N SER A 343 -6.56 18.11 -8.85
CA SER A 343 -6.96 17.92 -10.23
C SER A 343 -8.19 17.00 -10.35
N GLY A 344 -8.92 17.08 -11.47
CA GLY A 344 -10.00 16.13 -11.79
C GLY A 344 -11.11 16.68 -12.68
N ASP A 345 -11.63 15.81 -13.57
CA ASP A 345 -12.90 16.02 -14.27
C ASP A 345 -13.88 14.87 -13.97
N PHE A 346 -14.38 14.86 -12.74
CA PHE A 346 -15.29 13.80 -12.28
C PHE A 346 -16.61 13.74 -13.09
N PRO A 347 -17.25 14.88 -13.46
CA PRO A 347 -18.42 14.85 -14.34
C PRO A 347 -18.11 14.30 -15.73
N GLY A 348 -16.95 14.64 -16.33
CA GLY A 348 -16.51 14.13 -17.62
C GLY A 348 -16.29 12.62 -17.60
N VAL A 349 -15.47 12.12 -16.68
CA VAL A 349 -15.20 10.68 -16.53
C VAL A 349 -16.50 9.89 -16.29
N PHE A 350 -17.42 10.43 -15.49
CA PHE A 350 -18.70 9.79 -15.25
C PHE A 350 -19.57 9.75 -16.51
N LYS A 351 -19.63 10.84 -17.28
CA LYS A 351 -20.36 10.89 -18.55
C LYS A 351 -19.83 9.82 -19.52
N ASP A 352 -18.52 9.77 -19.71
CA ASP A 352 -17.88 8.85 -20.66
C ASP A 352 -18.11 7.39 -20.23
N ALA A 353 -18.05 7.10 -18.93
CA ALA A 353 -18.35 5.77 -18.39
C ALA A 353 -19.81 5.34 -18.64
N LEU A 354 -20.79 6.24 -18.47
CA LEU A 354 -22.20 5.94 -18.72
C LEU A 354 -22.49 5.70 -20.21
N GLU A 355 -21.77 6.41 -21.09
CA GLU A 355 -21.84 6.23 -22.54
C GLU A 355 -21.23 4.89 -22.96
N ALA A 356 -20.00 4.60 -22.52
CA ALA A 356 -19.31 3.34 -22.80
C ALA A 356 -20.09 2.12 -22.28
N ALA A 357 -20.80 2.25 -21.16
CA ALA A 357 -21.65 1.18 -20.60
C ALA A 357 -23.02 1.03 -21.30
N ASP A 358 -23.34 1.88 -22.28
CA ASP A 358 -24.66 1.99 -22.92
C ASP A 358 -25.80 1.94 -21.89
N VAL A 359 -25.77 2.87 -20.93
CA VAL A 359 -26.78 2.93 -19.86
C VAL A 359 -28.17 3.20 -20.43
N LYS A 360 -28.27 3.96 -21.53
CA LYS A 360 -29.54 4.23 -22.23
C LYS A 360 -30.18 2.94 -22.77
N GLY A 361 -29.39 1.99 -23.27
CA GLY A 361 -29.86 0.68 -23.72
C GLY A 361 -30.18 -0.33 -22.60
N PHE A 362 -29.82 -0.03 -21.35
CA PHE A 362 -30.03 -0.95 -20.21
C PHE A 362 -31.49 -1.42 -20.02
N PRO A 363 -32.55 -0.59 -20.17
CA PRO A 363 -33.93 -1.06 -20.04
C PRO A 363 -34.29 -2.16 -21.04
N ALA A 364 -33.83 -2.06 -22.29
CA ALA A 364 -34.04 -3.10 -23.30
C ALA A 364 -33.34 -4.40 -22.91
N ARG A 365 -32.07 -4.30 -22.48
CA ARG A 365 -31.29 -5.42 -21.93
C ARG A 365 -31.99 -6.07 -20.72
N ARG A 366 -32.58 -5.28 -19.82
CA ARG A 366 -33.30 -5.81 -18.65
C ARG A 366 -34.56 -6.59 -19.04
N ARG A 367 -35.37 -6.06 -19.98
CA ARG A 367 -36.56 -6.76 -20.50
C ARG A 367 -36.20 -8.09 -21.16
N GLU A 368 -35.13 -8.10 -21.95
CA GLU A 368 -34.61 -9.31 -22.58
C GLU A 368 -34.22 -10.37 -21.54
N SER A 369 -33.49 -10.01 -20.49
CA SER A 369 -33.12 -10.96 -19.43
C SER A 369 -34.34 -11.50 -18.69
N LYS A 370 -35.34 -10.64 -18.43
CA LYS A 370 -36.60 -11.07 -17.81
C LYS A 370 -37.34 -12.11 -18.67
N LYS A 371 -37.35 -11.98 -20.00
CA LYS A 371 -37.93 -12.99 -20.90
C LYS A 371 -37.26 -14.36 -20.77
N ARG A 372 -36.00 -14.41 -20.34
CA ARG A 372 -35.24 -15.64 -20.07
C ARG A 372 -35.26 -16.08 -18.60
N GLY A 373 -36.13 -15.51 -17.77
CA GLY A 373 -36.21 -15.83 -16.34
C GLY A 373 -35.01 -15.35 -15.52
N LYS A 374 -34.25 -14.37 -16.02
CA LYS A 374 -33.04 -13.83 -15.34
C LYS A 374 -33.28 -12.42 -14.79
N LEU A 375 -32.64 -12.11 -13.68
CA LEU A 375 -32.50 -10.75 -13.17
C LEU A 375 -31.26 -10.08 -13.77
N ARG A 376 -31.36 -8.78 -14.04
CA ARG A 376 -30.25 -7.95 -14.54
C ARG A 376 -30.19 -6.67 -13.73
N GLY A 377 -29.04 -6.42 -13.11
CA GLY A 377 -28.73 -5.22 -12.35
C GLY A 377 -27.78 -4.30 -13.11
N LEU A 378 -27.79 -3.02 -12.76
CA LEU A 378 -26.81 -2.02 -13.18
C LEU A 378 -26.14 -1.50 -11.91
N GLY A 379 -24.85 -1.77 -11.74
CA GLY A 379 -24.03 -1.18 -10.67
C GLY A 379 -23.38 0.10 -11.19
N ILE A 380 -23.32 1.13 -10.36
CA ILE A 380 -22.63 2.38 -10.65
C ILE A 380 -21.80 2.73 -9.42
N GLY A 381 -20.55 3.09 -9.65
CA GLY A 381 -19.61 3.50 -8.62
C GLY A 381 -18.70 4.61 -9.16
N SER A 382 -18.69 5.77 -8.51
CA SER A 382 -17.67 6.79 -8.75
C SER A 382 -16.73 6.86 -7.55
N TYR A 383 -15.44 6.93 -7.81
CA TYR A 383 -14.44 6.99 -6.75
C TYR A 383 -13.30 7.93 -7.09
N LEU A 384 -12.79 8.59 -6.05
CA LEU A 384 -11.47 9.20 -6.03
C LEU A 384 -10.63 8.42 -5.01
N GLU A 385 -9.41 8.06 -5.40
CA GLU A 385 -8.52 7.29 -4.54
C GLU A 385 -7.32 8.15 -4.10
N VAL A 386 -7.09 8.25 -2.79
CA VAL A 386 -5.85 8.87 -2.28
C VAL A 386 -4.69 7.89 -2.42
N THR A 387 -3.88 8.07 -3.46
CA THR A 387 -2.71 7.22 -3.77
C THR A 387 -1.40 7.93 -3.37
N ALA A 388 -0.28 7.27 -3.62
CA ALA A 388 1.06 7.84 -3.49
C ALA A 388 1.36 8.52 -2.13
N PRO A 389 1.19 7.81 -0.99
CA PRO A 389 1.60 8.36 0.29
C PRO A 389 3.06 8.84 0.24
N PRO A 390 3.36 10.05 0.76
CA PRO A 390 4.67 10.66 0.60
C PRO A 390 5.73 9.84 1.33
N ASN A 391 6.80 9.52 0.61
CA ASN A 391 7.97 8.86 1.18
C ASN A 391 9.16 9.11 0.25
N LYS A 392 10.37 9.10 0.82
CA LYS A 392 11.62 9.19 0.05
C LYS A 392 11.75 7.98 -0.87
N GLU A 393 12.28 8.21 -2.06
CA GLU A 393 12.49 7.17 -3.07
C GLU A 393 13.84 7.35 -3.74
N MET A 394 14.49 6.23 -4.05
CA MET A 394 15.75 6.24 -4.79
C MET A 394 15.45 6.17 -6.29
N GLY A 395 16.13 7.03 -7.05
CA GLY A 395 16.24 6.96 -8.51
C GLY A 395 17.71 6.92 -8.90
N GLY A 396 18.35 5.75 -8.82
CA GLY A 396 19.75 5.58 -9.21
C GLY A 396 19.87 5.25 -10.69
N VAL A 397 20.76 5.91 -11.42
CA VAL A 397 21.09 5.60 -12.82
C VAL A 397 22.57 5.25 -12.88
N ARG A 398 22.90 4.04 -13.31
CA ARG A 398 24.29 3.54 -13.39
C ARG A 398 24.60 3.04 -14.79
N PHE A 399 25.58 3.66 -15.45
CA PHE A 399 26.05 3.24 -16.77
C PHE A 399 27.06 2.10 -16.65
N GLU A 400 26.70 0.93 -17.15
CA GLU A 400 27.49 -0.30 -16.99
C GLU A 400 28.56 -0.46 -18.09
N ALA A 401 29.58 -1.28 -17.80
CA ALA A 401 30.69 -1.54 -18.71
C ALA A 401 30.27 -2.28 -20.00
N ASP A 402 29.20 -3.08 -19.93
CA ASP A 402 28.65 -3.83 -21.07
C ASP A 402 27.75 -2.97 -22.00
N GLY A 403 27.69 -1.66 -21.76
CA GLY A 403 26.88 -0.73 -22.54
C GLY A 403 25.39 -0.75 -22.19
N THR A 404 25.00 -1.36 -21.07
CA THR A 404 23.66 -1.23 -20.49
C THR A 404 23.60 -0.10 -19.45
N VAL A 405 22.39 0.27 -19.05
CA VAL A 405 22.13 1.24 -17.98
C VAL A 405 21.24 0.60 -16.93
N THR A 406 21.75 0.46 -15.71
CA THR A 406 21.00 -0.04 -14.57
C THR A 406 20.26 1.11 -13.89
N LEU A 407 18.93 1.02 -13.90
CA LEU A 407 18.04 1.83 -13.09
C LEU A 407 17.84 1.14 -11.73
N ILE A 408 18.11 1.85 -10.64
CA ILE A 408 18.00 1.36 -9.26
C ILE A 408 16.86 2.09 -8.58
N THR A 409 15.89 1.36 -8.05
CA THR A 409 14.74 1.96 -7.33
C THR A 409 14.45 1.20 -6.05
N GLY A 410 13.96 1.91 -5.03
CA GLY A 410 13.56 1.33 -3.75
C GLY A 410 12.12 0.79 -3.72
N THR A 411 11.38 0.92 -4.83
CA THR A 411 10.16 0.16 -5.08
C THR A 411 10.49 -1.30 -5.42
N LEU A 412 9.49 -2.17 -5.40
CA LEU A 412 9.66 -3.59 -5.74
C LEU A 412 8.51 -4.09 -6.62
N ASP A 413 8.86 -4.76 -7.71
CA ASP A 413 7.89 -5.42 -8.59
C ASP A 413 7.46 -6.77 -8.02
N TYR A 414 6.16 -7.02 -8.04
CA TYR A 414 5.54 -8.30 -7.67
C TYR A 414 4.38 -8.65 -8.60
N GLY A 415 4.46 -8.20 -9.86
CA GLY A 415 3.53 -8.52 -10.94
C GLY A 415 2.86 -7.31 -11.61
N GLN A 416 3.19 -6.08 -11.18
CA GLN A 416 2.68 -4.85 -11.79
C GLN A 416 3.49 -4.42 -13.02
N GLY A 417 4.67 -5.01 -13.24
CA GLY A 417 5.47 -4.84 -14.45
C GLY A 417 6.25 -3.53 -14.47
N HIS A 418 6.98 -3.22 -13.39
CA HIS A 418 7.72 -1.96 -13.23
C HIS A 418 8.78 -1.72 -14.31
N ALA A 419 9.43 -2.79 -14.79
CA ALA A 419 10.56 -2.70 -15.72
C ALA A 419 10.20 -1.87 -16.97
N SER A 420 8.99 -2.06 -17.51
CA SER A 420 8.56 -1.37 -18.73
C SER A 420 8.25 0.12 -18.56
N PRO A 421 7.31 0.55 -17.69
CA PRO A 421 7.00 1.97 -17.52
C PRO A 421 8.19 2.76 -16.98
N PHE A 422 9.04 2.18 -16.14
CA PHE A 422 10.22 2.89 -15.64
C PHE A 422 11.27 3.08 -16.74
N ALA A 423 11.51 2.05 -17.56
CA ALA A 423 12.37 2.18 -18.72
C ALA A 423 11.80 3.16 -19.76
N GLN A 424 10.48 3.25 -19.93
CA GLN A 424 9.85 4.27 -20.79
C GLN A 424 10.18 5.69 -20.31
N VAL A 425 10.02 5.96 -19.01
CA VAL A 425 10.35 7.28 -18.44
C VAL A 425 11.84 7.60 -18.64
N LEU A 426 12.74 6.66 -18.32
CA LEU A 426 14.18 6.88 -18.47
C LEU A 426 14.59 7.07 -19.93
N SER A 427 14.01 6.28 -20.85
CA SER A 427 14.26 6.37 -22.29
C SER A 427 13.77 7.70 -22.85
N GLU A 428 12.60 8.18 -22.44
CA GLU A 428 12.08 9.50 -22.82
C GLU A 428 13.01 10.63 -22.34
N LYS A 429 13.50 10.55 -21.09
CA LYS A 429 14.34 11.62 -20.51
C LYS A 429 15.77 11.62 -21.01
N LEU A 430 16.37 10.45 -21.28
CA LEU A 430 17.79 10.34 -21.61
C LEU A 430 18.09 9.81 -23.01
N GLY A 431 17.08 9.43 -23.80
CA GLY A 431 17.28 8.83 -25.13
C GLY A 431 18.02 7.48 -25.11
N ILE A 432 18.10 6.82 -23.95
CA ILE A 432 18.73 5.50 -23.82
C ILE A 432 17.84 4.47 -24.51
N PRO A 433 18.39 3.58 -25.35
CA PRO A 433 17.61 2.51 -25.97
C PRO A 433 16.90 1.65 -24.92
N PHE A 434 15.60 1.43 -25.13
CA PHE A 434 14.74 0.73 -24.17
C PHE A 434 15.28 -0.65 -23.77
N ASP A 435 15.83 -1.40 -24.72
CA ASP A 435 16.42 -2.73 -24.55
C ASP A 435 17.77 -2.74 -23.82
N ARG A 436 18.38 -1.56 -23.62
CA ARG A 436 19.63 -1.38 -22.86
C ARG A 436 19.39 -1.03 -21.40
N ILE A 437 18.14 -0.84 -20.98
CA ILE A 437 17.80 -0.48 -19.59
C ILE A 437 17.54 -1.76 -18.78
N ARG A 438 18.24 -1.89 -17.65
CA ARG A 438 18.00 -2.95 -16.66
C ARG A 438 17.41 -2.33 -15.40
N LEU A 439 16.44 -3.01 -14.78
CA LEU A 439 15.89 -2.58 -13.50
C LEU A 439 16.49 -3.42 -12.38
N LEU A 440 17.15 -2.77 -11.43
CA LEU A 440 17.57 -3.34 -10.16
C LEU A 440 16.58 -2.94 -9.08
N GLN A 441 15.90 -3.94 -8.55
CA GLN A 441 15.03 -3.87 -7.38
C GLN A 441 15.34 -5.06 -6.47
N GLY A 442 15.01 -4.93 -5.20
CA GLY A 442 14.98 -6.09 -4.28
C GLY A 442 16.28 -6.43 -3.58
N ASP A 443 17.35 -5.64 -3.71
CA ASP A 443 18.54 -5.77 -2.88
C ASP A 443 18.66 -4.60 -1.93
N SER A 444 18.50 -4.84 -0.63
CA SER A 444 18.52 -3.77 0.37
C SER A 444 19.86 -3.04 0.48
N ASP A 445 20.96 -3.66 0.04
CA ASP A 445 22.30 -3.08 0.15
C ASP A 445 22.66 -2.20 -1.04
N GLU A 446 21.91 -2.32 -2.15
CA GLU A 446 22.00 -1.38 -3.29
C GLU A 446 21.18 -0.11 -3.04
N LEU A 447 20.49 -0.01 -1.90
CA LEU A 447 19.55 1.06 -1.58
C LEU A 447 20.04 1.90 -0.40
N ILE A 448 20.10 3.22 -0.60
CA ILE A 448 20.29 4.19 0.49
C ILE A 448 18.95 4.58 1.15
N VAL A 449 17.85 4.46 0.39
CA VAL A 449 16.49 4.71 0.82
C VAL A 449 15.52 3.99 -0.12
N GLY A 450 14.35 3.59 0.38
CA GLY A 450 13.32 3.01 -0.47
C GLY A 450 11.99 2.91 0.24
N GLY A 451 10.93 3.37 -0.42
CA GLY A 451 9.58 3.35 0.16
C GLY A 451 8.80 2.06 -0.08
N GLY A 452 9.32 1.16 -0.92
CA GLY A 452 8.60 -0.02 -1.38
C GLY A 452 7.38 0.32 -2.25
N THR A 453 6.67 -0.73 -2.67
CA THR A 453 5.46 -0.64 -3.48
C THR A 453 4.22 -0.91 -2.62
N GLY A 454 3.41 0.12 -2.41
CA GLY A 454 2.10 0.05 -1.77
C GLY A 454 1.33 1.37 -1.95
N GLY A 455 0.01 1.37 -1.74
CA GLY A 455 -0.80 2.58 -1.92
C GLY A 455 -0.73 3.19 -3.33
N SER A 456 -0.50 2.34 -4.35
CA SER A 456 -0.37 2.72 -5.76
C SER A 456 0.67 3.81 -6.03
N ARG A 457 1.76 3.86 -5.25
CA ARG A 457 2.74 4.95 -5.28
C ARG A 457 3.83 4.85 -6.36
N SER A 458 4.06 3.67 -6.92
CA SER A 458 5.37 3.35 -7.52
C SER A 458 5.72 4.19 -8.73
N ILE A 459 4.80 4.40 -9.68
CA ILE A 459 5.08 5.24 -10.84
C ILE A 459 5.18 6.71 -10.48
N THR A 460 4.37 7.20 -9.53
CA THR A 460 4.45 8.60 -9.07
C THR A 460 5.78 8.86 -8.38
N ALA A 461 6.18 8.00 -7.43
CA ALA A 461 7.40 8.19 -6.66
C ALA A 461 8.67 7.85 -7.46
N SER A 462 8.78 6.62 -7.99
CA SER A 462 9.96 6.21 -8.76
C SER A 462 10.03 6.93 -10.11
N GLY A 463 8.89 7.21 -10.77
CA GLY A 463 8.89 7.98 -12.01
C GLY A 463 9.45 9.38 -11.82
N MET A 464 9.03 10.11 -10.77
CA MET A 464 9.63 11.41 -10.46
C MET A 464 11.09 11.32 -10.04
N ALA A 465 11.46 10.30 -9.25
CA ALA A 465 12.86 10.07 -8.92
C ALA A 465 13.73 9.79 -10.15
N ILE A 466 13.20 9.08 -11.16
CA ILE A 466 13.86 8.86 -12.45
C ILE A 466 14.02 10.18 -13.22
N VAL A 467 12.99 11.03 -13.24
CA VAL A 467 13.05 12.36 -13.88
C VAL A 467 14.13 13.22 -13.24
N GLU A 468 14.16 13.30 -11.90
CA GLU A 468 15.17 14.05 -11.15
C GLU A 468 16.58 13.50 -11.34
N ALA A 469 16.74 12.17 -11.35
CA ALA A 469 18.02 11.53 -11.62
C ALA A 469 18.50 11.79 -13.05
N SER A 470 17.59 11.77 -14.02
CA SER A 470 17.90 12.08 -15.42
C SER A 470 18.35 13.53 -15.58
N ALA A 471 17.74 14.47 -14.87
CA ALA A 471 18.18 15.87 -14.87
C ALA A 471 19.64 16.01 -14.38
N LYS A 472 20.00 15.29 -13.31
CA LYS A 472 21.39 15.28 -12.80
C LYS A 472 22.38 14.66 -13.78
N VAL A 473 21.98 13.59 -14.46
CA VAL A 473 22.79 12.96 -15.52
C VAL A 473 23.02 13.94 -16.67
N ILE A 474 21.99 14.68 -17.09
CA ILE A 474 22.11 15.70 -18.15
C ILE A 474 23.03 16.83 -17.70
N GLU A 475 22.86 17.35 -16.50
CA GLU A 475 23.70 18.43 -15.94
C GLU A 475 25.19 18.04 -15.94
N LYS A 476 25.52 16.89 -15.35
CA LYS A 476 26.90 16.37 -15.35
C LYS A 476 27.39 16.07 -16.76
N GLY A 477 26.53 15.47 -17.59
CA GLY A 477 26.84 15.14 -18.97
C GLY A 477 27.17 16.36 -19.82
N LYS A 478 26.50 17.51 -19.61
CA LYS A 478 26.84 18.77 -20.27
C LYS A 478 28.25 19.25 -19.91
N ALA A 479 28.61 19.21 -18.63
CA ALA A 479 29.94 19.59 -18.17
C ALA A 479 31.04 18.68 -18.75
N ILE A 480 30.78 17.38 -18.85
CA ILE A 480 31.74 16.44 -19.43
C ILE A 480 31.81 16.62 -20.95
N ALA A 481 30.65 16.69 -21.62
CA ALA A 481 30.56 16.85 -23.07
C ALA A 481 31.19 18.16 -23.55
N SER A 482 31.11 19.24 -22.77
CA SER A 482 31.77 20.50 -23.11
C SER A 482 33.28 20.35 -23.24
N HIS A 483 33.90 19.51 -22.40
CA HIS A 483 35.33 19.18 -22.54
C HIS A 483 35.59 18.28 -23.74
N VAL A 484 34.73 17.28 -24.00
CA VAL A 484 34.91 16.36 -25.13
C VAL A 484 34.74 17.06 -26.49
N LEU A 485 33.85 18.05 -26.54
CA LEU A 485 33.51 18.81 -27.74
C LEU A 485 34.26 20.15 -27.85
N GLU A 486 35.14 20.45 -26.89
CA GLU A 486 35.93 21.69 -26.82
C GLU A 486 35.08 22.98 -26.92
N ALA A 487 33.95 23.00 -26.20
CA ALA A 487 33.00 24.10 -26.15
C ALA A 487 32.69 24.55 -24.71
N SER A 488 31.99 25.67 -24.53
CA SER A 488 31.48 26.07 -23.22
C SER A 488 30.32 25.17 -22.79
N ALA A 489 30.22 24.85 -21.51
CA ALA A 489 29.08 24.09 -20.96
C ALA A 489 27.74 24.81 -21.16
N SER A 490 27.73 26.15 -21.24
CA SER A 490 26.55 26.95 -21.56
C SER A 490 26.01 26.69 -22.96
N ASP A 491 26.88 26.27 -23.88
CA ASP A 491 26.56 26.11 -25.29
C ASP A 491 26.20 24.65 -25.61
N ILE A 492 26.20 23.77 -24.60
CA ILE A 492 25.79 22.38 -24.76
C ILE A 492 24.28 22.23 -24.49
N GLU A 493 23.55 21.84 -25.52
CA GLU A 493 22.17 21.42 -25.45
C GLU A 493 22.06 19.90 -25.33
N PHE A 494 21.00 19.40 -24.71
CA PHE A 494 20.72 17.97 -24.65
C PHE A 494 19.35 17.69 -25.23
N ALA A 495 19.31 16.84 -26.26
CA ALA A 495 18.08 16.38 -26.88
C ALA A 495 18.28 14.97 -27.43
N ASN A 496 17.26 14.12 -27.30
CA ASN A 496 17.21 12.78 -27.91
C ASN A 496 18.47 11.93 -27.63
N GLY A 497 18.99 11.99 -26.40
CA GLY A 497 20.15 11.20 -25.98
C GLY A 497 21.50 11.72 -26.48
N ARG A 498 21.57 12.96 -26.97
CA ARG A 498 22.79 13.57 -27.50
C ARG A 498 23.06 14.92 -26.86
N PHE A 499 24.32 15.18 -26.57
CA PHE A 499 24.84 16.50 -26.20
C PHE A 499 25.34 17.18 -27.48
N VAL A 500 24.85 18.37 -27.81
CA VAL A 500 25.09 19.08 -29.08
C VAL A 500 25.55 20.50 -28.78
N ILE A 501 26.55 21.01 -29.51
CA ILE A 501 26.90 22.44 -29.45
C ILE A 501 25.81 23.25 -30.17
N ALA A 502 25.22 24.22 -29.48
CA ALA A 502 24.14 25.06 -29.99
C ALA A 502 24.48 25.67 -31.36
N GLY A 503 23.56 25.53 -32.32
CA GLY A 503 23.73 26.05 -33.68
C GLY A 503 24.63 25.22 -34.60
N THR A 504 25.08 24.03 -34.18
CA THR A 504 25.93 23.13 -34.97
C THR A 504 25.38 21.70 -35.01
N ASP A 505 26.01 20.82 -35.80
CA ASP A 505 25.81 19.37 -35.79
C ASP A 505 26.86 18.60 -34.97
N HIS A 506 27.81 19.31 -34.35
CA HIS A 506 28.84 18.73 -33.51
C HIS A 506 28.24 18.21 -32.20
N ALA A 507 28.30 16.89 -31.99
CA ALA A 507 27.59 16.23 -30.91
C ALA A 507 28.23 14.92 -30.45
N ILE A 508 27.95 14.53 -29.21
CA ILE A 508 28.28 13.22 -28.64
C ILE A 508 27.05 12.57 -28.02
N GLY A 509 26.84 11.27 -28.28
CA GLY A 509 25.76 10.51 -27.66
C GLY A 509 26.02 10.21 -26.19
N ILE A 510 24.99 10.15 -25.34
CA ILE A 510 25.15 9.89 -23.91
C ILE A 510 25.85 8.55 -23.60
N MET A 511 25.56 7.51 -24.38
CA MET A 511 26.20 6.20 -24.24
C MET A 511 27.66 6.24 -24.65
N GLU A 512 27.99 7.02 -25.68
CA GLU A 512 29.37 7.23 -26.14
C GLU A 512 30.17 8.06 -25.12
N LEU A 513 29.56 9.11 -24.57
CA LEU A 513 30.15 9.92 -23.50
C LEU A 513 30.48 9.05 -22.27
N ALA A 514 29.55 8.18 -21.86
CA ALA A 514 29.77 7.22 -20.79
C ALA A 514 30.93 6.25 -21.09
N GLN A 515 31.08 5.82 -22.34
CA GLN A 515 32.19 4.97 -22.78
C GLN A 515 33.54 5.72 -22.74
N LYS A 516 33.58 6.99 -23.18
CA LYS A 516 34.81 7.82 -23.13
C LYS A 516 35.27 8.07 -21.70
N LEU A 517 34.35 8.37 -20.79
CA LEU A 517 34.63 8.48 -19.35
C LEU A 517 35.31 7.22 -18.80
N ARG A 518 34.73 6.04 -19.07
CA ARG A 518 35.32 4.77 -18.63
C ARG A 518 36.67 4.47 -19.26
N SER A 519 36.91 4.96 -20.47
CA SER A 519 38.18 4.77 -21.20
C SER A 519 39.28 5.72 -20.71
N GLY A 520 39.03 6.52 -19.68
CA GLY A 520 40.04 7.36 -19.02
C GLY A 520 40.29 8.68 -19.74
N ILE A 521 39.26 9.29 -20.34
CA ILE A 521 39.39 10.66 -20.86
C ILE A 521 39.88 11.60 -19.75
N ALA A 522 40.90 12.40 -20.05
CA ALA A 522 41.43 13.38 -19.12
C ALA A 522 40.41 14.51 -18.94
N LEU A 523 39.90 14.66 -17.73
CA LEU A 523 39.01 15.74 -17.34
C LEU A 523 39.68 16.64 -16.30
N PRO A 524 39.30 17.94 -16.24
CA PRO A 524 39.67 18.81 -15.12
C PRO A 524 39.26 18.22 -13.77
N ALA A 525 39.99 18.58 -12.71
CA ALA A 525 39.76 18.03 -11.37
C ALA A 525 38.38 18.40 -10.79
N ASP A 526 37.80 19.51 -11.25
CA ASP A 526 36.49 20.03 -10.89
C ASP A 526 35.35 19.45 -11.75
N ALA A 527 35.66 18.74 -12.84
CA ALA A 527 34.65 18.12 -13.68
C ALA A 527 34.07 16.84 -13.03
N PRO A 528 32.79 16.53 -13.26
CA PRO A 528 32.19 15.28 -12.77
C PRO A 528 32.93 14.05 -13.32
N GLN A 529 33.25 13.11 -12.42
CA GLN A 529 33.96 11.86 -12.76
C GLN A 529 33.01 10.72 -13.16
N SER A 530 31.71 10.95 -13.05
CA SER A 530 30.66 10.06 -13.53
C SER A 530 29.53 10.88 -14.10
N LEU A 531 28.73 10.25 -14.96
CA LEU A 531 27.37 10.72 -15.26
C LEU A 531 26.48 10.67 -14.02
#